data_AF-H1PMN7-F1
#
_entry.id   AF-H1PMN7-F1
#
_cell.length_a   1.000
_cell.length_b   1.000
_cell.length_c   1.000
_cell.angle_alpha   90.00
_cell.angle_beta   90.00
_cell.angle_gamma   90.00
#
_symmetry.space_group_name_H-M   'P 1'
#
loop_
_entity.id
_entity.type
_entity.pdbx_description
1 polymer ?
#
loop_
_entity_poly.entity_id
_entity_poly.type
_entity_poly.pdbx_seq_one_letter_code
_entity_poly.pdbx_strand_id
1 'polypeptide(L)'
;MERLGYESKYKILNAMDFGIPQNRKRIFVVSIYGENDFDFETLKKVETRSIDDFLEKGVSDLYEVRQESMFRYLVEIITKVI
;
A
#
# COMPACT_ATOMS: atom_id res chain seq x y z
N MET A 1 -12.42 22.90 0.66
CA MET A 1 -13.39 22.35 1.63
C MET A 1 -13.67 23.35 2.73
N GLU A 2 -12.66 24.01 3.28
CA GLU A 2 -12.83 25.06 4.29
C GLU A 2 -13.84 26.16 3.93
N ARG A 3 -13.78 26.73 2.70
CA ARG A 3 -14.77 27.72 2.23
C ARG A 3 -16.22 27.21 2.18
N LEU A 4 -16.40 25.89 2.17
CA LEU A 4 -17.71 25.22 2.20
C LEU A 4 -18.12 24.83 3.63
N GLY A 5 -17.34 25.24 4.65
CA GLY A 5 -17.57 24.95 6.06
C GLY A 5 -16.98 23.62 6.55
N TYR A 6 -16.06 23.00 5.80
CA TYR A 6 -15.46 21.71 6.18
C TYR A 6 -14.03 21.85 6.71
N GLU A 7 -13.74 21.27 7.85
CA GLU A 7 -12.39 21.04 8.34
C GLU A 7 -11.83 19.72 7.78
N SER A 8 -10.61 19.77 7.25
CA SER A 8 -9.97 18.61 6.58
C SER A 8 -8.66 18.23 7.26
N LYS A 9 -8.53 16.95 7.63
CA LYS A 9 -7.31 16.35 8.16
C LYS A 9 -6.76 15.35 7.14
N TYR A 10 -5.43 15.20 7.07
CA TYR A 10 -4.82 14.26 6.14
C TYR A 10 -3.62 13.52 6.76
N LYS A 11 -3.35 12.32 6.25
CA LYS A 11 -2.15 11.54 6.58
C LYS A 11 -1.74 10.68 5.39
N ILE A 12 -0.43 10.45 5.25
CA ILE A 12 0.10 9.46 4.32
C ILE A 12 0.21 8.14 5.09
N LEU A 13 -0.50 7.12 4.63
CA LEU A 13 -0.54 5.81 5.24
C LEU A 13 0.04 4.76 4.29
N ASN A 14 0.73 3.76 4.84
CA ASN A 14 1.26 2.63 4.08
C ASN A 14 0.44 1.37 4.36
N ALA A 15 0.10 0.61 3.31
CA ALA A 15 -0.67 -0.63 3.48
C ALA A 15 0.05 -1.67 4.36
N MET A 16 1.38 -1.62 4.44
CA MET A 16 2.19 -2.46 5.34
C MET A 16 1.85 -2.23 6.82
N ASP A 17 1.50 -1.01 7.24
CA ASP A 17 1.12 -0.71 8.63
C ASP A 17 -0.24 -1.35 9.02
N PHE A 18 -0.97 -1.90 8.04
CA PHE A 18 -2.32 -2.45 8.19
C PHE A 18 -2.42 -3.91 7.71
N GLY A 19 -1.32 -4.67 7.80
CA GLY A 19 -1.31 -6.12 7.60
C GLY A 19 -1.17 -6.60 6.15
N ILE A 20 -1.03 -5.69 5.17
CA ILE A 20 -0.89 -6.05 3.75
C ILE A 20 0.58 -5.91 3.33
N PRO A 21 1.25 -6.98 2.86
CA PRO A 21 2.66 -6.95 2.45
C PRO A 21 2.86 -6.24 1.10
N GLN A 22 2.47 -4.97 1.03
CA GLN A 22 2.58 -4.12 -0.14
C GLN A 22 3.03 -2.72 0.27
N ASN A 23 4.22 -2.30 -0.18
CA ASN A 23 4.71 -0.94 0.03
C ASN A 23 3.94 0.06 -0.84
N ARG A 24 2.76 0.48 -0.37
CA ARG A 24 1.82 1.35 -1.06
C ARG A 24 1.45 2.51 -0.16
N LYS A 25 2.20 3.60 -0.26
CA LYS A 25 1.88 4.87 0.40
C LYS A 25 0.77 5.60 -0.37
N ARG A 26 -0.27 6.01 0.34
CA ARG A 26 -1.37 6.84 -0.20
C ARG A 26 -1.70 7.95 0.77
N ILE A 27 -2.06 9.11 0.22
CA ILE A 27 -2.62 10.21 1.00
C ILE A 27 -4.11 9.93 1.22
N PHE A 28 -4.53 10.04 2.47
CA PHE A 28 -5.93 9.99 2.86
C PHE A 28 -6.31 11.36 3.41
N VAL A 29 -7.44 11.89 2.96
CA VAL A 29 -7.98 13.18 3.40
C VAL A 29 -9.39 12.93 3.91
N VAL A 30 -9.64 13.28 5.17
CA VAL A 30 -10.94 13.18 5.83
C VAL A 30 -11.45 14.59 6.08
N SER A 31 -12.55 14.95 5.42
CA SER A 31 -13.20 16.25 5.53
C SER A 31 -14.54 16.11 6.23
N ILE A 32 -14.73 16.79 7.36
CA ILE A 32 -15.98 16.82 8.13
C ILE A 32 -16.52 18.26 8.14
N TYR A 33 -17.83 18.42 8.01
CA TYR A 33 -18.47 19.73 8.08
C TYR A 33 -18.49 20.23 9.54
N GLY A 34 -18.03 21.45 9.78
CA GLY A 34 -17.80 21.97 11.12
C GLY A 34 -16.49 21.47 11.73
N GLU A 35 -16.51 21.23 13.04
CA GLU A 35 -15.36 20.71 13.79
C GLU A 35 -15.09 19.25 13.44
N ASN A 36 -13.84 18.93 13.13
CA ASN A 36 -13.40 17.60 12.75
C ASN A 36 -12.59 16.98 13.90
N ASP A 37 -13.18 16.07 14.65
CA ASP A 37 -12.54 15.34 15.76
C ASP A 37 -11.80 14.07 15.31
N PHE A 38 -11.80 13.75 14.01
CA PHE A 38 -11.13 12.57 13.49
C PHE A 38 -9.63 12.60 13.80
N ASP A 39 -9.11 11.47 14.29
CA ASP A 39 -7.69 11.31 14.60
C ASP A 39 -7.14 10.03 13.97
N PHE A 40 -6.17 10.20 13.07
CA PHE A 40 -5.49 9.10 12.40
C PHE A 40 -4.64 8.23 13.35
N GLU A 41 -4.31 8.70 14.56
CA GLU A 41 -3.60 7.89 15.55
C GLU A 41 -4.49 6.81 16.18
N THR A 42 -5.82 6.96 16.10
CA THR A 42 -6.77 5.94 16.57
C THR A 42 -6.84 4.70 15.67
N LEU A 43 -6.23 4.75 14.48
CA LEU A 43 -6.24 3.64 13.54
C LEU A 43 -5.44 2.46 14.08
N LYS A 44 -6.11 1.30 14.16
CA LYS A 44 -5.47 0.05 14.61
C LYS A 44 -4.46 -0.42 13.55
N LYS A 45 -3.18 -0.40 13.91
CA LYS A 45 -2.13 -1.05 13.13
C LYS A 45 -2.18 -2.56 13.30
N VAL A 46 -1.80 -3.27 12.24
CA VAL A 46 -1.74 -4.73 12.21
C VAL A 46 -0.38 -5.12 11.64
N GLU A 47 0.27 -6.07 12.29
CA GLU A 47 1.55 -6.60 11.82
C GLU A 47 1.41 -7.16 10.39
N THR A 48 2.40 -6.85 9.55
CA THR A 48 2.43 -7.28 8.17
C THR A 48 2.57 -8.79 8.09
N ARG A 49 1.63 -9.46 7.44
CA ARG A 49 1.70 -10.90 7.16
C ARG A 49 2.78 -11.20 6.10
N SER A 50 3.31 -12.42 6.07
CA SER A 50 4.21 -12.83 5.00
C SER A 50 3.49 -12.74 3.64
N ILE A 51 4.22 -12.37 2.58
CA ILE A 51 3.70 -12.40 1.22
C ILE A 51 3.36 -13.83 0.77
N ASP A 52 4.03 -14.84 1.35
CA ASP A 52 3.78 -16.26 1.05
C ASP A 52 2.33 -16.66 1.32
N ASP A 53 1.70 -16.02 2.30
CA ASP A 53 0.29 -16.23 2.64
C ASP A 53 -0.68 -15.81 1.52
N PHE A 54 -0.23 -15.00 0.57
CA PHE A 54 -1.02 -14.44 -0.52
C PHE A 54 -0.72 -15.09 -1.87
N LEU A 55 0.29 -15.95 -1.96
CA LEU A 55 0.67 -16.61 -3.20
C LEU A 55 -0.33 -17.71 -3.57
N GLU A 56 -0.82 -17.66 -4.81
CA GLU A 56 -1.66 -18.72 -5.36
C GLU A 56 -0.82 -19.97 -5.64
N LYS A 57 -1.36 -21.14 -5.30
CA LYS A 57 -0.72 -22.45 -5.53
C LYS A 57 -1.23 -23.06 -6.82
N GLY A 58 -0.33 -23.69 -7.59
CA GLY A 58 -0.70 -24.37 -8.84
C GLY A 58 -1.01 -23.41 -9.99
N VAL A 59 -0.28 -22.31 -10.08
CA VAL A 59 -0.42 -21.31 -11.16
C VAL A 59 0.06 -21.85 -12.51
N SER A 60 -0.56 -21.37 -13.58
CA SER A 60 -0.16 -21.72 -14.96
C SER A 60 1.16 -21.06 -15.35
N ASP A 61 1.95 -21.75 -16.18
CA ASP A 61 3.18 -21.21 -16.80
C ASP A 61 2.93 -19.94 -17.65
N LEU A 62 1.67 -19.58 -17.94
CA LEU A 62 1.33 -18.30 -18.56
C LEU A 62 1.79 -17.08 -17.77
N TYR A 63 1.95 -17.22 -16.45
CA TYR A 63 2.48 -16.16 -15.58
C TYR A 63 4.01 -16.17 -15.48
N GLU A 64 4.66 -17.17 -16.09
CA GLU A 64 6.11 -17.23 -16.17
C GLU A 64 6.61 -16.20 -17.18
N VAL A 65 7.49 -15.31 -16.72
CA VAL A 65 8.21 -14.40 -17.62
C VAL A 65 9.13 -15.26 -18.47
N ARG A 66 9.03 -15.19 -19.81
CA ARG A 66 9.90 -15.95 -20.73
C ARG A 66 10.83 -15.07 -21.57
N GLN A 67 10.65 -13.77 -21.51
CA GLN A 67 11.39 -12.83 -22.33
C GLN A 67 12.71 -12.46 -21.64
N GLU A 68 13.85 -12.72 -22.29
CA GLU A 68 15.19 -12.49 -21.74
C GLU A 68 15.42 -11.04 -21.29
N SER A 69 14.88 -10.06 -22.03
CA SER A 69 14.96 -8.65 -21.66
C SER A 69 14.26 -8.37 -20.32
N MET A 70 13.12 -9.03 -20.09
CA MET A 70 12.40 -8.90 -18.83
C MET A 70 13.11 -9.61 -17.69
N PHE A 71 13.70 -10.79 -17.93
CA PHE A 71 14.55 -11.44 -16.94
C PHE A 71 15.70 -10.54 -16.49
N ARG A 72 16.45 -9.96 -17.45
CA ARG A 72 17.55 -9.05 -17.13
C ARG A 72 17.09 -7.84 -16.33
N TYR A 73 15.95 -7.27 -16.67
CA TYR A 73 15.35 -6.15 -15.93
C TYR A 73 14.95 -6.53 -14.51
N LEU A 74 14.33 -7.71 -14.32
CA LEU A 74 13.95 -8.21 -13.00
C LEU A 74 15.18 -8.45 -12.11
N VAL A 75 16.24 -9.05 -12.65
CA VAL A 75 17.51 -9.24 -11.92
C VAL A 75 18.08 -7.89 -11.48
N GLU A 76 18.09 -6.89 -12.37
CA GLU A 76 18.56 -5.55 -12.04
C GLU A 76 17.73 -4.90 -10.92
N ILE A 77 16.40 -5.03 -10.95
CA ILE A 77 15.53 -4.52 -9.87
C ILE A 77 15.83 -5.22 -8.56
N ILE A 78 15.84 -6.55 -8.54
CA ILE A 78 16.01 -7.32 -7.31
C ILE A 78 17.36 -6.98 -6.67
N THR A 79 18.42 -6.86 -7.47
CA THR A 79 19.78 -6.52 -6.99
C THR A 79 19.89 -5.10 -6.42
N LYS A 80 18.97 -4.19 -6.77
CA LYS A 80 18.91 -2.83 -6.21
C LYS A 80 18.11 -2.74 -4.91
N VAL A 81 17.32 -3.76 -4.58
CA VAL A 81 16.39 -3.78 -3.43
C VAL A 81 16.96 -4.58 -2.25
N ILE A 82 17.91 -5.49 -2.51
CA ILE A 82 18.74 -6.19 -1.51
C ILE A 82 20.02 -5.39 -1.27
#